data_AF-A0A349H5N1-F1
#
_entry.id   AF-A0A349H5N1-F1
#
_cell.length_a   1.000
_cell.length_b   1.000
_cell.length_c   1.000
_cell.angle_alpha   90.00
_cell.angle_beta   90.00
_cell.angle_gamma   90.00
#
_symmetry.space_group_name_H-M   'P 1'
#
loop_
_entity.id
_entity.type
_entity.pdbx_description
1 polymer ?
#
loop_
_entity_poly.entity_id
_entity_poly.type
_entity_poly.pdbx_seq_one_letter_code
_entity_poly.pdbx_strand_id
1 'polypeptide(L)'
;MFEKLGVIAVVLLLAWFVWKLEFRDSRKLRKSLEDLVDRANNGNKSAQYKCDNSCYVNKGMVLCDDGINVKSYYSVAYDLI
;
A
#
# COMPACT_ATOMS: atom_id res chain seq x y z
N MET A 1 44.85 -7.97 -0.11
CA MET A 1 44.01 -7.12 0.78
C MET A 1 42.95 -6.34 0.00
N PHE A 2 43.33 -5.71 -1.14
CA PHE A 2 42.41 -4.98 -2.04
C PHE A 2 41.25 -5.81 -2.61
N GLU A 3 41.46 -7.08 -2.97
CA GLU A 3 40.39 -7.93 -3.51
C GLU A 3 39.24 -8.13 -2.52
N LYS A 4 39.54 -8.29 -1.23
CA LYS A 4 38.50 -8.45 -0.19
C LYS A 4 37.70 -7.15 0.03
N LEU A 5 38.35 -5.99 -0.06
CA LEU A 5 37.69 -4.68 0.03
C LEU A 5 36.79 -4.42 -1.20
N GLY A 6 37.22 -4.83 -2.40
CA GLY A 6 36.41 -4.73 -3.61
C GLY A 6 35.14 -5.57 -3.56
N VAL A 7 35.23 -6.81 -3.07
CA VAL A 7 34.07 -7.69 -2.90
C VAL A 7 33.06 -7.11 -1.90
N ILE A 8 33.53 -6.57 -0.77
CA ILE A 8 32.65 -5.93 0.23
C ILE A 8 31.90 -4.73 -0.36
N ALA A 9 32.59 -3.89 -1.15
CA ALA A 9 31.96 -2.74 -1.80
C ALA A 9 30.85 -3.16 -2.78
N VAL A 10 31.07 -4.23 -3.56
CA VAL A 10 30.07 -4.76 -4.49
C VAL A 10 28.85 -5.32 -3.75
N VAL A 11 29.06 -6.04 -2.64
CA VAL A 11 27.97 -6.58 -1.82
C VAL A 11 27.12 -5.45 -1.21
N LEU A 12 27.75 -4.40 -0.70
CA LEU A 12 27.03 -3.23 -0.16
C LEU A 12 26.22 -2.49 -1.24
N LEU A 13 26.78 -2.34 -2.45
CA LEU A 13 26.08 -1.74 -3.58
C LEU A 13 24.87 -2.56 -4.02
N LEU A 14 25.01 -3.89 -4.06
CA LEU A 14 23.91 -4.80 -4.38
C LEU A 14 22.82 -4.74 -3.30
N ALA A 15 23.18 -4.78 -2.03
CA ALA A 15 22.24 -4.65 -0.92
C ALA A 15 21.47 -3.32 -0.98
N TRP A 16 22.17 -2.21 -1.23
CA TRP A 16 21.55 -0.90 -1.42
C TRP A 16 20.61 -0.87 -2.62
N PHE A 17 21.01 -1.48 -3.73
CA PHE A 17 20.19 -1.51 -4.95
C PHE A 17 18.92 -2.33 -4.76
N VAL A 18 19.01 -3.51 -4.14
CA VAL A 18 17.85 -4.35 -3.80
C VAL A 18 16.90 -3.59 -2.86
N TRP A 19 17.43 -3.00 -1.80
CA TRP A 19 16.63 -2.20 -0.87
C TRP A 19 15.91 -1.04 -1.59
N LYS A 20 16.59 -0.36 -2.50
CA LYS A 20 16.00 0.74 -3.28
C LYS A 20 14.87 0.27 -4.20
N LEU A 21 15.00 -0.91 -4.82
CA LEU A 21 13.94 -1.48 -5.68
C LEU A 21 12.71 -1.84 -4.85
N GLU A 22 12.90 -2.56 -3.75
CA GLU A 22 11.83 -2.97 -2.84
C GLU A 22 11.06 -1.75 -2.29
N PHE A 23 11.78 -0.72 -1.83
CA PHE A 23 11.15 0.52 -1.35
C PHE A 23 10.39 1.32 -2.41
N ARG A 24 10.73 1.13 -3.70
CA ARG A 24 10.04 1.81 -4.81
C ARG A 24 8.72 1.12 -5.13
N ASP A 25 8.74 -0.20 -5.19
CA ASP A 25 7.56 -0.99 -5.51
C ASP A 25 6.52 -0.94 -4.38
N SER A 26 6.95 -1.00 -3.11
CA SER A 26 6.03 -0.86 -1.96
C SER A 26 5.36 0.51 -1.93
N ARG A 27 6.07 1.59 -2.25
CA ARG A 27 5.47 2.94 -2.35
C ARG A 27 4.47 3.05 -3.50
N LYS A 28 4.78 2.45 -4.64
CA LYS A 28 3.89 2.47 -5.81
C LYS A 28 2.62 1.66 -5.54
N LEU A 29 2.76 0.49 -4.91
CA LEU A 29 1.64 -0.34 -4.50
C LEU A 29 0.74 0.40 -3.50
N ARG A 30 1.32 0.98 -2.45
CA ARG A 30 0.58 1.78 -1.46
C ARG A 30 -0.20 2.93 -2.10
N LYS A 31 0.45 3.71 -2.96
CA LYS A 31 -0.23 4.82 -3.67
C LYS A 31 -1.37 4.33 -4.55
N SER A 32 -1.21 3.18 -5.20
CA SER A 32 -2.28 2.58 -6.02
C SER A 32 -3.47 2.10 -5.17
N LEU A 33 -3.21 1.61 -3.96
CA LEU A 33 -4.25 1.21 -3.01
C LEU A 33 -4.96 2.42 -2.41
N GLU A 34 -4.23 3.49 -2.07
CA GLU A 34 -4.82 4.76 -1.61
C GLU A 34 -5.77 5.33 -2.67
N ASP A 35 -5.36 5.39 -3.93
CA ASP A 35 -6.22 5.84 -5.04
C ASP A 35 -7.43 4.91 -5.28
N LEU A 36 -7.29 3.60 -5.04
CA LEU A 36 -8.41 2.68 -5.11
C LEU A 36 -9.42 2.93 -3.97
N VAL A 37 -8.91 3.10 -2.75
CA VAL A 37 -9.70 3.38 -1.54
C VAL A 37 -10.45 4.71 -1.67
N ASP A 38 -9.79 5.76 -2.15
CA ASP A 38 -10.43 7.07 -2.36
C ASP A 38 -11.58 6.97 -3.36
N ARG A 39 -11.37 6.26 -4.48
CA ARG A 39 -12.44 5.99 -5.46
C ARG A 39 -13.59 5.20 -4.84
N ALA A 40 -13.30 4.20 -4.02
CA ALA A 40 -14.32 3.39 -3.34
C ALA A 40 -15.12 4.22 -2.32
N ASN A 41 -14.46 5.06 -1.54
CA ASN A 41 -15.07 5.98 -0.58
C ASN A 41 -15.89 7.09 -1.26
N ASN A 42 -15.53 7.47 -2.48
CA ASN A 42 -16.29 8.39 -3.33
C ASN A 42 -17.50 7.73 -4.03
N GLY A 43 -17.82 6.47 -3.72
CA GLY A 43 -19.02 5.79 -4.22
C GLY A 43 -18.84 5.01 -5.52
N ASN A 44 -17.60 4.82 -6.00
CA ASN A 44 -17.35 4.00 -7.18
C ASN A 44 -17.54 2.50 -6.87
N LYS A 45 -18.63 1.91 -7.38
CA LYS A 45 -18.98 0.50 -7.16
C LYS A 45 -17.90 -0.49 -7.61
N SER A 46 -17.20 -0.21 -8.71
CA SER A 46 -16.12 -1.10 -9.19
C SER A 46 -14.92 -1.07 -8.25
N ALA A 47 -14.58 0.12 -7.71
CA ALA A 47 -13.53 0.24 -6.72
C ALA A 47 -13.93 -0.42 -5.39
N GLN A 48 -15.17 -0.26 -4.95
CA GLN A 48 -15.70 -0.95 -3.77
C GLN A 48 -15.60 -2.47 -3.89
N TYR A 49 -16.00 -3.04 -5.04
CA TYR A 49 -15.86 -4.48 -5.29
C TYR A 49 -14.40 -4.97 -5.25
N LYS A 50 -13.46 -4.16 -5.74
CA LYS A 50 -12.03 -4.49 -5.65
C LYS A 50 -11.52 -4.39 -4.22
N CYS A 51 -11.95 -3.40 -3.45
CA CYS A 51 -11.61 -3.26 -2.04
C CYS A 51 -12.16 -4.42 -1.20
N ASP A 52 -13.41 -4.85 -1.46
CA ASP A 52 -14.07 -5.95 -0.77
C ASP A 52 -13.35 -7.30 -0.96
N ASN A 53 -12.65 -7.47 -2.08
CA ASN A 53 -11.87 -8.68 -2.38
C ASN A 53 -10.37 -8.53 -2.11
N SER A 54 -9.92 -7.41 -1.52
CA SER A 54 -8.51 -7.15 -1.27
C SER A 54 -8.15 -7.45 0.19
N CYS A 55 -7.13 -8.28 0.40
CA CYS A 55 -6.57 -8.53 1.74
C CYS A 55 -5.81 -7.33 2.32
N TYR A 56 -5.52 -6.32 1.49
CA TYR A 56 -4.71 -5.16 1.86
C TYR A 56 -5.54 -3.91 2.20
N VAL A 57 -6.86 -4.05 2.20
CA VAL A 57 -7.79 -2.96 2.46
C VAL A 57 -8.68 -3.35 3.63
N ASN A 58 -8.72 -2.48 4.64
CA ASN A 58 -9.63 -2.59 5.77
C ASN A 58 -10.98 -2.01 5.39
N LYS A 59 -12.04 -2.72 5.75
CA LYS A 59 -13.42 -2.27 5.60
C LYS A 59 -13.99 -1.94 6.97
N GLY A 60 -14.50 -0.73 7.11
CA GLY A 60 -15.25 -0.25 8.26
C GLY A 60 -16.61 0.29 7.87
N MET A 61 -17.39 0.65 8.87
CA MET A 61 -18.67 1.32 8.72
C MET A 61 -18.64 2.59 9.56
N VAL A 62 -19.09 3.70 8.98
CA VAL A 62 -19.17 5.00 9.66
C VAL A 62 -20.61 5.47 9.56
N LEU A 63 -21.14 5.97 10.68
CA LEU A 63 -22.43 6.64 10.68
C LEU A 63 -22.33 7.95 9.90
N CYS A 64 -23.29 8.21 9.03
CA CYS A 64 -23.44 9.49 8.38
C CYS A 64 -23.86 10.55 9.41
N ASP A 65 -23.64 11.83 9.07
CA ASP A 65 -23.97 12.98 9.93
C ASP A 65 -25.47 13.05 10.31
N ASP A 66 -26.33 12.39 9.52
CA ASP A 66 -27.76 12.29 9.76
C ASP A 66 -28.15 11.32 10.89
N GLY A 67 -27.21 10.57 11.45
CA GLY A 67 -27.44 9.67 12.58
C GLY A 67 -28.20 8.39 12.24
N ILE A 68 -28.64 8.22 10.99
CA ILE A 68 -29.55 7.13 10.56
C ILE A 68 -28.87 6.26 9.50
N ASN A 69 -28.14 6.88 8.58
CA ASN A 69 -27.50 6.16 7.49
C ASN A 69 -26.10 5.68 7.88
N VAL A 70 -25.70 4.53 7.33
CA VAL A 70 -24.37 3.97 7.53
C VAL A 70 -23.69 3.85 6.18
N LYS A 71 -22.45 4.33 6.07
CA LYS A 71 -21.63 4.24 4.87
C LYS A 71 -20.45 3.30 5.11
N SER A 72 -20.15 2.45 4.12
CA SER A 72 -18.92 1.67 4.12
C SER A 72 -17.72 2.60 3.91
N TYR A 73 -16.73 2.50 4.79
CA TYR A 73 -15.47 3.24 4.72
C TYR A 73 -14.33 2.26 4.49
N TYR A 74 -13.49 2.55 3.50
CA TYR A 74 -12.32 1.74 3.17
C TYR A 74 -11.05 2.48 3.61
N SER A 75 -10.05 1.75 4.07
CA SER A 75 -8.72 2.29 4.39
C SER A 75 -7.63 1.28 4.02
N VAL A 76 -6.43 1.77 3.72
CA VAL A 76 -5.29 0.90 3.41
C VAL A 76 -4.75 0.30 4.71
N ALA A 77 -4.48 -1.01 4.74
CA ALA A 77 -3.91 -1.65 5.92
C ALA A 77 -2.50 -1.11 6.22
N TYR A 78 -2.20 -0.79 7.48
CA TYR A 78 -0.91 -0.19 7.85
C TYR A 78 0.27 -1.17 7.69
N ASP A 79 0.01 -2.49 7.75
CA ASP A 79 1.02 -3.56 7.69
C ASP A 79 1.39 -3.98 6.26
N LEU A 80 1.33 -3.07 5.29
CA LEU A 80 1.67 -3.34 3.88
C LEU A 80 3.20 -3.42 3.62
N ILE A 81 4.03 -3.34 4.66
CA ILE A 81 5.50 -3.39 4.61
C ILE A 81 6.02 -4.20 5.80
#